data_AF-A0A970KHI3-F1
#
_entry.id   AF-A0A970KHI3-F1
#
_cell.length_a   1.000
_cell.length_b   1.000
_cell.length_c   1.000
_cell.angle_alpha   90.00
_cell.angle_beta   90.00
_cell.angle_gamma   90.00
#
_symmetry.space_group_name_H-M   'P 1'
#
loop_
_entity.id
_entity.type
_entity.pdbx_description
1 polymer ?
#
loop_
_entity_poly.entity_id
_entity_poly.type
_entity_poly.pdbx_seq_one_letter_code
_entity_poly.pdbx_strand_id
1 'polypeptide(L)'
;MPFGYSRKIFKFPAVQYIPLDRYNEKIGQTDIRNGAARVYVYTYKENNDLNRRISFLNQAENYSIPRGQLAVFIKNARVNLVQYRGYEVTMVGREIPGTYQLFTVTTQYFYKDRIIFILYNGETSERLDIAHVQERIKDL
;
A
#
# COMPACT_ATOMS: atom_id res chain seq x y z
N MET A 1 4.69 22.65 3.28
CA MET A 1 4.89 21.18 3.25
C MET A 1 3.52 20.54 3.04
N PRO A 2 3.24 19.86 1.91
CA PRO A 2 1.96 19.17 1.73
C PRO A 2 1.83 18.07 2.78
N PHE A 3 0.68 18.01 3.46
CA PHE A 3 0.40 17.00 4.49
C PHE A 3 1.42 16.95 5.65
N GLY A 4 2.18 18.03 5.89
CA GLY A 4 3.25 18.05 6.88
C GLY A 4 4.55 17.37 6.44
N TYR A 5 4.65 16.87 5.20
CA TYR A 5 5.81 16.14 4.69
C TYR A 5 6.60 16.92 3.63
N SER A 6 7.81 16.42 3.35
CA SER A 6 8.74 17.00 2.38
C SER A 6 8.15 17.07 0.96
N ARG A 7 8.52 18.12 0.22
CA ARG A 7 8.20 18.24 -1.21
C ARG A 7 8.91 17.18 -2.08
N LYS A 8 9.90 16.47 -1.51
CA LYS A 8 10.51 15.28 -2.14
C LYS A 8 9.52 14.12 -2.26
N ILE A 9 8.62 13.98 -1.28
CA ILE A 9 7.52 12.99 -1.29
C ILE A 9 6.34 13.55 -2.08
N PHE A 10 5.85 14.74 -1.70
CA PHE A 10 4.70 15.37 -2.33
C PHE A 10 5.12 16.55 -3.20
N LYS A 11 5.32 16.27 -4.49
CA LYS A 11 5.78 17.24 -5.49
C LYS A 11 4.79 18.38 -5.75
N PHE A 12 3.52 18.19 -5.39
CA PHE A 12 2.44 19.11 -5.73
C PHE A 12 1.67 19.60 -4.49
N PRO A 13 0.80 20.62 -4.62
CA PRO A 13 -0.07 21.07 -3.53
C PRO A 13 -1.04 19.98 -3.05
N ALA A 14 -1.34 19.96 -1.75
CA ALA A 14 -2.17 18.94 -1.10
C ALA A 14 -3.57 18.78 -1.75
N VAL A 15 -4.20 19.88 -2.15
CA VAL A 15 -5.53 19.90 -2.81
C VAL A 15 -5.59 19.11 -4.11
N GLN A 16 -4.44 18.83 -4.73
CA GLN A 16 -4.36 18.09 -5.99
C GLN A 16 -4.11 16.57 -5.79
N TYR A 17 -4.15 16.09 -4.55
CA TYR A 17 -4.10 14.67 -4.25
C TYR A 17 -5.46 14.19 -3.77
N ILE A 18 -5.81 12.98 -4.16
CA ILE A 18 -7.02 12.31 -3.69
C ILE A 18 -6.61 11.43 -2.50
N PRO A 19 -7.14 11.68 -1.29
CA PRO A 19 -6.89 10.79 -0.15
C PRO A 19 -7.50 9.42 -0.45
N LEU A 20 -6.75 8.36 -0.19
CA LEU A 20 -7.28 7.00 -0.25
C LEU A 20 -7.52 6.48 1.16
N ASP A 21 -8.77 6.12 1.43
CA ASP A 21 -9.14 5.45 2.66
C ASP A 21 -8.60 4.01 2.67
N ARG A 22 -8.23 3.56 3.86
CA ARG A 22 -7.75 2.19 4.12
C ARG A 22 -8.89 1.39 4.74
N TYR A 23 -9.45 0.46 3.99
CA TYR A 23 -10.52 -0.42 4.46
C TYR A 23 -9.95 -1.75 4.95
N ASN A 24 -10.70 -2.45 5.81
CA ASN A 24 -10.35 -3.79 6.30
C ASN A 24 -8.91 -3.88 6.82
N GLU A 25 -8.45 -2.82 7.51
CA GLU A 25 -7.06 -2.71 7.97
C GLU A 25 -6.77 -3.74 9.06
N LYS A 26 -5.76 -4.56 8.82
CA LYS A 26 -5.19 -5.52 9.76
C LYS A 26 -3.73 -5.16 9.98
N ILE A 27 -3.33 -5.12 11.23
CA ILE A 27 -1.95 -4.87 11.64
C ILE A 27 -1.55 -6.00 12.58
N GLY A 28 -0.36 -6.54 12.40
CA GLY A 28 0.14 -7.60 13.26
C GLY A 28 1.66 -7.67 13.28
N GLN A 29 2.15 -8.61 14.07
CA GLN A 29 3.56 -8.94 14.15
C GLN A 29 3.86 -10.19 13.32
N THR A 30 5.11 -10.30 12.87
CA THR A 30 5.63 -11.49 12.21
C THR A 30 6.93 -11.90 12.92
N ASP A 31 7.18 -13.20 12.99
CA ASP A 31 8.41 -13.74 13.59
C ASP A 31 9.66 -13.33 12.80
N ILE A 32 9.48 -12.90 11.54
CA ILE A 32 10.56 -12.41 10.68
C ILE A 32 10.83 -10.93 11.01
N ARG A 33 11.76 -10.70 11.94
CA ARG A 33 12.17 -9.35 12.35
C ARG A 33 13.23 -8.71 11.44
N ASN A 34 13.80 -9.49 10.52
CA ASN A 34 14.86 -9.04 9.62
C ASN A 34 14.30 -8.71 8.22
N GLY A 35 14.82 -7.64 7.62
CA GLY A 35 14.56 -7.31 6.21
C GLY A 35 14.09 -5.87 6.00
N ALA A 36 14.22 -5.39 4.76
CA ALA A 36 13.75 -4.08 4.36
C ALA A 36 12.21 -3.98 4.40
N ALA A 37 11.70 -2.75 4.50
CA ALA A 37 10.30 -2.45 4.25
C ALA A 37 9.91 -2.87 2.82
N ARG A 38 8.76 -3.52 2.68
CA ARG A 38 8.26 -3.98 1.37
C ARG A 38 6.77 -3.71 1.22
N VAL A 39 6.36 -3.36 0.00
CA VAL A 39 4.96 -3.23 -0.40
C VAL A 39 4.66 -4.27 -1.49
N TYR A 40 3.52 -4.93 -1.35
CA TYR A 40 2.92 -5.79 -2.36
C TYR A 40 1.49 -5.33 -2.60
N VAL A 41 1.04 -5.41 -3.84
CA VAL A 41 -0.32 -5.02 -4.23
C VAL A 41 -0.95 -6.19 -4.96
N TYR A 42 -2.19 -6.50 -4.60
CA TYR A 42 -2.94 -7.65 -5.09
C TYR A 42 -4.31 -7.21 -5.58
N THR A 43 -4.75 -7.85 -6.65
CA THR A 43 -6.08 -7.72 -7.24
C THR A 43 -6.98 -8.88 -6.81
N TYR A 44 -8.29 -8.80 -7.09
CA TYR A 44 -9.23 -9.88 -6.79
C TYR A 44 -8.87 -11.21 -7.49
N LYS A 45 -8.16 -11.17 -8.63
CA LYS A 45 -7.68 -12.37 -9.35
C LYS A 45 -6.47 -13.01 -8.67
N GLU A 46 -5.68 -12.22 -7.94
CA GLU A 46 -4.48 -12.65 -7.23
C GLU A 46 -4.77 -13.03 -5.76
N ASN A 47 -6.04 -13.20 -5.38
CA ASN A 47 -6.47 -13.61 -4.04
C ASN A 47 -5.71 -14.84 -3.52
N ASN A 48 -5.48 -15.85 -4.37
CA ASN A 48 -4.75 -17.04 -3.99
C ASN A 48 -3.28 -16.75 -3.63
N ASP A 49 -2.64 -15.83 -4.34
CA ASP A 49 -1.26 -15.44 -4.09
C ASP A 49 -1.13 -14.56 -2.83
N LEU A 50 -2.11 -13.68 -2.59
CA LEU A 50 -2.23 -12.98 -1.31
C LEU A 50 -2.38 -13.98 -0.16
N ASN A 51 -3.32 -14.93 -0.26
CA ASN A 51 -3.59 -15.92 0.78
C ASN A 51 -2.36 -16.79 1.08
N ARG A 52 -1.62 -17.22 0.05
CA ARG A 52 -0.32 -17.90 0.22
C ARG A 52 0.72 -17.03 0.93
N ARG A 53 0.69 -15.72 0.72
CA ARG A 53 1.61 -14.77 1.36
C ARG A 53 1.22 -14.38 2.77
N ILE A 54 -0.03 -14.54 3.18
CA ILE A 54 -0.44 -14.25 4.55
C ILE A 54 -0.62 -15.52 5.39
N SER A 55 -0.62 -16.70 4.78
CA SER A 55 -0.79 -17.98 5.48
C SER A 55 0.26 -18.22 6.56
N PHE A 56 1.49 -17.73 6.38
CA PHE A 56 2.55 -17.85 7.38
C PHE A 56 2.44 -16.85 8.54
N LEU A 57 1.48 -15.91 8.50
CA LEU A 57 1.30 -14.89 9.54
C LEU A 57 0.41 -15.36 10.70
N ASN A 58 0.18 -16.67 10.84
CA ASN A 58 -0.72 -17.29 11.81
C ASN A 58 -2.17 -16.74 11.77
N GLN A 59 -2.53 -16.04 10.69
CA GLN A 59 -3.90 -15.59 10.42
C GLN A 59 -4.50 -16.49 9.36
N ALA A 60 -5.07 -17.61 9.81
CA ALA A 60 -5.79 -18.57 8.97
C ALA A 60 -7.19 -18.07 8.54
N GLU A 61 -7.33 -16.78 8.26
CA GLU A 61 -8.55 -16.23 7.68
C GLU A 61 -8.35 -16.09 6.16
N ASN A 62 -9.25 -16.71 5.39
CA ASN A 62 -9.30 -16.55 3.95
C ASN A 62 -9.59 -15.08 3.63
N TYR A 63 -8.55 -14.33 3.28
CA TYR A 63 -8.70 -12.94 2.88
C TYR A 63 -9.29 -12.92 1.47
N SER A 64 -10.32 -12.10 1.29
CA SER A 64 -11.00 -11.93 0.00
C SER A 64 -10.96 -10.46 -0.39
N ILE A 65 -10.30 -10.18 -1.50
CA ILE A 65 -10.28 -8.86 -2.13
C ILE A 65 -11.54 -8.72 -2.99
N PRO A 66 -12.44 -7.76 -2.70
CA PRO A 66 -13.60 -7.48 -3.54
C PRO A 66 -13.19 -6.92 -4.91
N ARG A 67 -14.04 -7.10 -5.93
CA ARG A 67 -13.90 -6.37 -7.21
C ARG A 67 -13.96 -4.86 -6.97
N GLY A 68 -13.24 -4.08 -7.78
CA GLY A 68 -13.10 -2.64 -7.57
C GLY A 68 -12.26 -2.25 -6.35
N GLN A 69 -11.53 -3.19 -5.76
CA GLN A 69 -10.55 -2.92 -4.70
C GLN A 69 -9.19 -3.56 -5.01
N LEU A 70 -8.15 -2.96 -4.44
CA LEU A 70 -6.82 -3.54 -4.38
C LEU A 70 -6.47 -3.81 -2.92
N ALA A 71 -5.88 -4.98 -2.63
CA ALA A 71 -5.22 -5.18 -1.35
C ALA A 71 -3.78 -4.69 -1.41
N VAL A 72 -3.38 -3.97 -0.38
CA VAL A 72 -2.01 -3.51 -0.16
C VAL A 72 -1.48 -4.23 1.07
N PHE A 73 -0.45 -5.05 0.86
CA PHE A 73 0.24 -5.77 1.91
C PHE A 73 1.64 -5.19 2.12
N ILE A 74 1.92 -4.74 3.33
CA ILE A 74 3.15 -4.05 3.73
C ILE A 74 3.86 -4.89 4.77
N LYS A 75 5.16 -5.12 4.59
CA LYS A 75 6.04 -5.78 5.57
C LYS A 75 7.08 -4.79 6.08
N ASN A 76 7.47 -4.96 7.35
CA ASN A 76 8.52 -4.20 8.03
C ASN A 76 8.32 -2.67 8.01
N ALA A 77 7.08 -2.21 7.83
CA ALA A 77 6.72 -0.80 7.87
C ALA A 77 5.25 -0.63 8.25
N ARG A 78 4.91 0.58 8.70
CA ARG A 78 3.53 1.01 8.95
C ARG A 78 3.26 2.32 8.23
N VAL A 79 2.23 2.30 7.39
CA VAL A 79 1.71 3.43 6.63
C VAL A 79 0.60 4.11 7.39
N ASN A 80 0.72 5.43 7.49
CA ASN A 80 -0.26 6.29 8.17
C ASN A 80 -1.02 7.18 7.17
N LEU A 81 -0.44 7.44 5.99
CA LEU A 81 -1.03 8.30 4.97
C LEU A 81 -0.95 7.64 3.60
N VAL A 82 -2.05 7.67 2.86
CA VAL A 82 -2.12 7.18 1.47
C VAL A 82 -2.78 8.25 0.61
N GLN A 83 -2.11 8.66 -0.46
CA GLN A 83 -2.55 9.72 -1.36
C GLN A 83 -2.36 9.29 -2.79
N TYR A 84 -3.35 9.57 -3.63
CA TYR A 84 -3.32 9.25 -5.04
C TYR A 84 -3.20 10.49 -5.92
N ARG A 85 -2.33 10.40 -6.93
CA ARG A 85 -2.28 11.38 -8.01
C ARG A 85 -1.64 10.78 -9.27
N GLY A 86 -2.33 10.92 -10.40
CA GLY A 86 -1.78 10.55 -11.70
C GLY A 86 -1.54 9.06 -11.80
N TYR A 87 -0.27 8.65 -11.92
CA TYR A 87 0.14 7.25 -11.99
C TYR A 87 0.61 6.72 -10.64
N GLU A 88 0.61 7.54 -9.58
CA GLU A 88 1.26 7.24 -8.31
C GLU A 88 0.25 7.21 -7.16
N VAL A 89 0.31 6.14 -6.37
CA VAL A 89 -0.21 6.08 -5.00
C VAL A 89 0.98 6.25 -4.06
N THR A 90 1.07 7.44 -3.45
CA THR A 90 2.09 7.78 -2.47
C THR A 90 1.64 7.35 -1.08
N MET A 91 2.40 6.44 -0.48
CA MET A 91 2.21 5.99 0.89
C MET A 91 3.32 6.54 1.77
N VAL A 92 2.95 7.11 2.92
CA VAL A 92 3.91 7.63 3.89
C VAL A 92 3.75 6.90 5.21
N GLY A 93 4.88 6.42 5.71
CA GLY A 93 4.95 5.60 6.90
C GLY A 93 6.30 5.68 7.58
N ARG A 94 6.54 4.70 8.43
CA ARG A 94 7.85 4.47 9.07
C ARG A 94 8.20 2.99 9.01
N GLU A 95 9.49 2.70 8.97
CA GLU A 95 9.98 1.33 9.11
C GLU A 95 9.70 0.83 10.52
N ILE A 96 9.14 -0.37 10.62
CA ILE A 96 8.91 -1.07 11.89
C ILE A 96 9.21 -2.55 11.60
N PRO A 97 10.45 -3.00 11.80
CA PRO A 97 10.82 -4.39 11.53
C PRO A 97 9.99 -5.38 12.34
N GLY A 98 9.63 -6.52 11.73
CA GLY A 98 8.82 -7.54 12.39
C GLY A 98 7.32 -7.23 12.44
N THR A 99 6.84 -6.22 11.70
CA THR A 99 5.40 -5.96 11.57
C THR A 99 4.91 -6.17 10.15
N TYR A 100 3.61 -6.36 10.02
CA TYR A 100 2.91 -6.24 8.76
C TYR A 100 1.66 -5.37 8.90
N GLN A 101 1.22 -4.85 7.77
CA GLN A 101 -0.04 -4.13 7.62
C GLN A 101 -0.70 -4.57 6.32
N LEU A 102 -1.98 -4.90 6.38
CA LEU A 102 -2.80 -5.30 5.25
C LEU A 102 -4.05 -4.43 5.25
N PHE A 103 -4.39 -3.81 4.12
CA PHE A 103 -5.64 -3.08 3.96
C PHE A 103 -6.06 -3.12 2.50
N THR A 104 -7.31 -2.76 2.22
CA THR A 104 -7.78 -2.51 0.86
C THR A 104 -7.96 -1.02 0.57
N VAL A 105 -7.79 -0.65 -0.69
CA VAL A 105 -8.12 0.66 -1.24
C VAL A 105 -9.08 0.50 -2.41
N THR A 106 -9.99 1.46 -2.59
CA THR A 106 -10.91 1.48 -3.73
C THR A 106 -10.19 1.90 -5.02
N THR A 107 -10.53 1.27 -6.14
CA THR A 107 -10.03 1.67 -7.46
C THR A 107 -10.84 2.79 -8.10
N GLN A 108 -11.99 3.16 -7.53
CA GLN A 108 -12.95 4.10 -8.12
C GLN A 108 -12.36 5.48 -8.44
N TYR A 109 -11.36 5.91 -7.69
CA TYR A 109 -10.73 7.23 -7.89
C TYR A 109 -9.60 7.21 -8.94
N PHE A 110 -9.15 6.03 -9.36
CA PHE A 110 -8.03 5.89 -10.28
C PHE A 110 -8.46 6.17 -11.71
N TYR A 111 -8.02 7.31 -12.23
CA TYR A 111 -8.27 7.72 -13.62
C TYR A 111 -7.16 7.30 -14.58
N LYS A 112 -6.14 6.59 -14.10
CA LYS A 112 -5.05 6.03 -14.91
C LYS A 112 -5.07 4.51 -14.87
N ASP A 113 -4.76 3.91 -16.02
CA ASP A 113 -4.83 2.46 -16.18
C ASP A 113 -3.69 1.72 -15.48
N ARG A 114 -2.53 2.36 -15.29
CA ARG A 114 -1.35 1.77 -14.65
C ARG A 114 -1.01 2.57 -13.41
N ILE A 115 -1.08 1.93 -12.26
CA ILE A 115 -0.85 2.57 -10.96
C ILE A 115 0.40 1.98 -10.31
N ILE A 116 1.22 2.86 -9.75
CA ILE A 116 2.45 2.54 -9.05
C ILE A 116 2.27 2.95 -7.60
N PHE A 117 2.47 2.02 -6.69
CA PHE A 117 2.46 2.25 -5.25
C PHE A 117 3.88 2.53 -4.78
N ILE A 118 4.10 3.66 -4.12
CA ILE A 118 5.42 4.08 -3.66
C ILE A 118 5.35 4.30 -2.15
N LEU A 119 6.20 3.59 -1.41
CA LEU A 119 6.32 3.73 0.03
C LEU A 119 7.50 4.66 0.37
N TYR A 120 7.23 5.68 1.18
CA TYR A 120 8.24 6.61 1.70
C TYR A 120 8.31 6.56 3.22
N ASN A 121 9.52 6.77 3.75
CA ASN A 121 9.74 7.10 5.15
C ASN A 121 9.36 8.58 5.36
N GLY A 122 8.41 8.83 6.25
CA GLY A 122 7.91 10.19 6.52
C GLY A 122 8.92 11.11 7.21
N GLU A 123 9.92 10.56 7.91
CA GLU A 123 10.94 11.33 8.62
C GLU A 123 12.12 11.66 7.69
N THR A 124 12.70 10.66 7.02
CA THR A 124 13.88 10.85 6.17
C THR A 124 13.53 11.30 4.75
N SER A 125 12.26 11.18 4.35
CA SER A 125 11.80 11.37 2.96
C SER A 125 12.39 10.38 1.95
N GLU A 126 13.04 9.32 2.42
CA GLU A 126 13.60 8.28 1.57
C GLU A 126 12.52 7.34 1.05
N ARG A 127 12.71 6.87 -0.19
CA ARG A 127 11.84 5.86 -0.78
C ARG A 127 12.24 4.50 -0.25
N LEU A 128 11.29 3.83 0.40
CA LEU A 128 11.50 2.51 0.98
C LEU A 128 11.28 1.40 -0.04
N ASP A 129 10.19 1.45 -0.81
CA ASP A 129 9.87 0.41 -1.78
C ASP A 129 8.87 0.89 -2.85
N ILE A 130 8.75 0.12 -3.93
CA ILE A 130 7.79 0.35 -5.03
C ILE A 130 7.08 -0.96 -5.37
N ALA A 131 5.76 -0.90 -5.55
CA ALA A 131 4.97 -1.98 -6.15
C ALA A 131 4.21 -1.50 -7.39
N HIS A 132 4.08 -2.39 -8.37
CA HIS A 132 3.31 -2.16 -9.59
C HIS A 132 2.05 -3.02 -9.55
N VAL A 133 0.93 -2.44 -9.98
CA VAL A 133 -0.26 -3.24 -10.31
C VAL A 133 -0.02 -3.87 -11.68
N GLN A 134 -0.11 -5.20 -11.76
CA GLN A 134 0.18 -5.94 -13.00
C GLN A 134 -0.91 -5.71 -14.06
N GLU A 135 -2.16 -5.62 -13.61
CA GLU A 135 -3.33 -5.45 -14.48
C GLU A 135 -3.69 -3.98 -14.70
N ARG A 136 -4.47 -3.72 -15.76
CA ARG A 136 -5.04 -2.38 -15.96
C ARG A 136 -6.18 -2.17 -14.98
N ILE A 137 -6.22 -1.01 -14.35
CA ILE A 137 -7.25 -0.68 -13.36
C ILE A 137 -8.69 -0.82 -13.91
N LYS A 138 -8.92 -0.51 -15.18
CA LYS A 138 -10.24 -0.63 -15.82
C LYS A 138 -10.76 -2.07 -15.89
N ASP A 139 -9.88 -3.06 -15.74
CA ASP A 139 -10.19 -4.49 -15.84
C ASP A 139 -10.43 -5.13 -14.45
N LEU A 140 -10.48 -4.31 -13.38
CA LEU A 140 -10.54 -4.70 -11.96
C LEU A 140 -11.84 -4.28 -11.26
#